data_AF-I1C9I6-F1
#
_entry.id   AF-I1C9I6-F1
#
_cell.length_a   1.000
_cell.length_b   1.000
_cell.length_c   1.000
_cell.angle_alpha   90.00
_cell.angle_beta   90.00
_cell.angle_gamma   90.00
#
_symmetry.space_group_name_H-M   'P 1'
#
loop_
_entity.id
_entity.type
_entity.pdbx_description
1 polymer ?
#
loop_
_entity_poly.entity_id
_entity_poly.type
_entity_poly.pdbx_seq_one_letter_code
_entity_poly.pdbx_strand_id
1 'polypeptide(L)'
;MTQWLLGPSMIDRIYVLTGGQCRSLAEQADDSDKLTNVVSQQVCRHLGGHWAGGHDVSGHCVLLIHASLFLWEELCWMLYSFDSLSLLKKQDKTQYQSVMAVLTIAVIWWFMLFQTGIYFHGHYELLSGTFFGTLGWAILYLGIFPRIPEIGVPSPSLVNHL
;
A
#
# COMPACT_ATOMS: atom_id res chain seq x y z
N MET A 1 -3.38 -12.63 -11.36
CA MET A 1 -4.21 -12.78 -10.14
C MET A 1 -3.67 -13.96 -9.36
N THR A 2 -3.19 -13.73 -8.14
CA THR A 2 -2.48 -14.72 -7.34
C THR A 2 -3.49 -15.66 -6.68
N GLN A 3 -3.70 -16.85 -7.24
CA GLN A 3 -4.36 -17.91 -6.47
C GLN A 3 -3.47 -18.28 -5.28
N TRP A 4 -4.00 -18.10 -4.08
CA TRP A 4 -3.38 -18.58 -2.85
C TRP A 4 -3.52 -20.10 -2.79
N LEU A 5 -2.47 -20.82 -2.39
CA LEU A 5 -2.45 -22.30 -2.30
C LEU A 5 -3.57 -22.85 -1.37
N LEU A 6 -4.10 -22.01 -0.48
CA LEU A 6 -5.07 -22.37 0.57
C LEU A 6 -6.49 -21.87 0.30
N GLY A 7 -6.86 -21.63 -0.96
CA GLY A 7 -8.21 -21.25 -1.37
C GLY A 7 -8.37 -19.76 -1.75
N PRO A 8 -9.56 -19.14 -1.55
CA PRO A 8 -9.80 -17.76 -1.94
C PRO A 8 -8.85 -16.81 -1.22
N SER A 9 -8.50 -15.70 -1.90
CA SER A 9 -7.54 -14.71 -1.41
C SER A 9 -7.93 -14.19 -0.02
N MET A 10 -6.96 -13.75 0.78
CA MET A 10 -7.27 -13.16 2.09
C MET A 10 -8.23 -11.96 1.95
N ILE A 11 -8.08 -11.18 0.88
CA ILE A 11 -8.91 -10.00 0.59
C ILE A 11 -10.33 -10.44 0.27
N ASP A 12 -10.51 -11.47 -0.56
CA ASP A 12 -11.81 -12.04 -0.90
C ASP A 12 -12.57 -12.50 0.37
N ARG A 13 -11.86 -13.10 1.34
CA ARG A 13 -12.44 -13.51 2.62
C ARG A 13 -12.87 -12.33 3.47
N ILE A 14 -12.02 -11.31 3.60
CA ILE A 14 -12.34 -10.09 4.37
C ILE A 14 -13.57 -9.40 3.74
N TYR A 15 -13.65 -9.37 2.41
CA TYR A 15 -14.78 -8.81 1.70
C TYR A 15 -16.09 -9.53 2.02
N VAL A 16 -16.10 -10.86 1.98
CA VAL A 16 -17.31 -11.65 2.31
C VAL A 16 -17.66 -11.53 3.79
N LEU A 17 -16.64 -11.53 4.68
CA LEU A 17 -16.83 -11.33 6.12
C LEU A 17 -17.45 -9.97 6.45
N THR A 18 -17.15 -8.95 5.65
CA THR A 18 -17.73 -7.60 5.81
C THR A 18 -19.11 -7.45 5.17
N GLY A 19 -19.73 -8.57 4.74
CA GLY A 19 -21.09 -8.61 4.19
C GLY A 19 -21.16 -8.60 2.67
N GLY A 20 -20.02 -8.73 1.99
CA GLY A 20 -19.95 -8.75 0.55
C GLY A 20 -20.46 -10.05 -0.08
N GLN A 21 -21.18 -9.91 -1.18
CA GLN A 21 -21.79 -11.03 -1.88
C GLN A 21 -21.66 -10.88 -3.39
N CYS A 22 -21.61 -12.02 -4.08
CA CYS A 22 -21.76 -12.03 -5.53
C CYS A 22 -23.26 -11.99 -5.89
N ARG A 23 -23.66 -11.02 -6.72
CA ARG A 23 -25.03 -10.86 -7.24
C ARG A 23 -25.06 -11.15 -8.72
N SER A 24 -26.10 -11.82 -9.22
CA SER A 24 -26.23 -12.10 -10.65
C SER A 24 -26.66 -10.82 -11.38
N LEU A 25 -26.15 -10.62 -12.59
CA LEU A 25 -26.66 -9.59 -13.50
C LEU A 25 -27.90 -10.07 -14.27
N ALA A 26 -28.08 -11.39 -14.40
CA ALA A 26 -29.27 -12.00 -14.94
C ALA A 26 -30.29 -12.24 -13.82
N GLU A 27 -31.47 -11.65 -13.95
CA GLU A 27 -32.63 -11.76 -13.08
C GLU A 27 -33.27 -13.16 -13.24
N GLN A 28 -32.54 -14.22 -12.90
CA GLN A 28 -33.04 -15.60 -12.84
C GLN A 28 -32.82 -16.14 -11.43
N ALA A 29 -33.94 -16.32 -10.73
CA ALA A 29 -34.00 -16.70 -9.31
C ALA A 29 -33.45 -18.12 -8.99
N ASP A 30 -33.05 -18.90 -9.99
CA ASP A 30 -32.49 -20.25 -9.82
C ASP A 30 -30.94 -20.25 -9.68
N ASP A 31 -30.27 -19.18 -10.11
CA ASP A 31 -28.80 -19.06 -10.04
C ASP A 31 -28.32 -18.36 -8.75
N SER A 32 -29.23 -17.76 -7.97
CA SER A 32 -28.91 -17.06 -6.71
C SER A 32 -28.40 -17.99 -5.60
N ASP A 33 -28.84 -19.25 -5.57
CA ASP A 33 -28.41 -20.25 -4.57
C ASP A 33 -27.00 -20.78 -4.85
N LYS A 34 -26.57 -20.81 -6.11
CA LYS A 34 -25.19 -21.13 -6.48
C LYS A 34 -24.24 -19.97 -6.22
N LEU A 35 -24.74 -18.74 -6.31
CA LEU A 35 -23.94 -17.52 -6.22
C LEU A 35 -23.70 -17.05 -4.78
N THR A 36 -24.59 -17.39 -3.84
CA THR A 36 -24.49 -17.04 -2.41
C THR A 36 -23.27 -17.66 -1.72
N ASN A 37 -22.80 -18.81 -2.21
CA ASN A 37 -21.62 -19.51 -1.67
C ASN A 37 -20.31 -19.13 -2.36
N VAL A 38 -20.34 -18.18 -3.31
CA VAL A 38 -19.14 -17.76 -4.03
C VAL A 38 -18.34 -16.80 -3.17
N VAL A 39 -17.26 -17.32 -2.59
CA VAL A 39 -16.35 -16.55 -1.72
C VAL A 39 -15.25 -15.85 -2.50
N SER A 40 -15.07 -16.11 -3.81
CA SER A 40 -14.04 -15.47 -4.62
C SER A 40 -14.58 -14.52 -5.69
N GLN A 41 -13.96 -13.34 -5.78
CA GLN A 41 -14.29 -12.33 -6.78
C GLN A 41 -14.08 -12.84 -8.21
N GLN A 42 -13.04 -13.64 -8.44
CA GLN A 42 -12.74 -14.18 -9.79
C GLN A 42 -13.83 -15.13 -10.27
N VAL A 43 -14.30 -16.00 -9.38
CA VAL A 43 -15.37 -16.96 -9.68
C VAL A 43 -16.68 -16.21 -9.93
N CYS A 44 -16.97 -15.19 -9.12
CA CYS A 44 -18.14 -14.33 -9.33
C CYS A 44 -18.16 -13.71 -10.73
N ARG A 45 -17.05 -13.10 -11.14
CA ARG A 45 -16.93 -12.48 -12.47
C ARG A 45 -17.02 -13.51 -13.60
N HIS A 46 -16.44 -14.70 -13.42
CA HIS A 46 -16.51 -15.78 -14.41
C HIS A 46 -17.95 -16.29 -14.59
N LEU A 47 -18.76 -16.29 -13.52
CA LEU A 47 -20.17 -16.64 -13.57
C LEU A 47 -21.06 -15.49 -14.08
N GLY A 48 -20.47 -14.36 -14.52
CA GLY A 48 -21.23 -13.19 -14.98
C GLY A 48 -21.90 -12.40 -13.85
N GLY A 49 -21.49 -12.63 -12.60
CA GLY A 49 -21.96 -11.89 -11.43
C GLY A 49 -21.17 -10.60 -11.18
N HIS A 50 -21.78 -9.71 -10.41
CA HIS A 50 -21.19 -8.49 -9.89
C HIS A 50 -20.94 -8.61 -8.39
N TRP A 51 -19.77 -8.15 -7.95
CA TRP A 51 -19.30 -8.26 -6.56
C TRP A 51 -19.69 -6.98 -5.80
N ALA A 52 -20.62 -7.06 -4.86
CA ALA A 52 -21.20 -5.87 -4.21
C ALA A 52 -21.50 -6.07 -2.72
N GLY A 53 -21.52 -4.95 -1.99
CA GLY A 53 -21.99 -4.87 -0.60
C GLY A 53 -20.94 -5.12 0.48
N GLY A 54 -19.73 -5.56 0.12
CA GLY A 54 -18.64 -5.77 1.07
C GLY A 54 -17.65 -4.61 1.08
N HIS A 55 -16.74 -4.64 2.04
CA HIS A 55 -15.64 -3.68 2.17
C HIS A 55 -14.40 -4.22 1.46
N ASP A 56 -13.98 -3.56 0.38
CA ASP A 56 -12.73 -3.88 -0.32
C ASP A 56 -11.63 -2.90 0.09
N VAL A 57 -10.50 -3.44 0.59
CA VAL A 57 -9.36 -2.59 0.93
C VAL A 57 -8.63 -2.22 -0.35
N SER A 58 -8.54 -0.93 -0.65
CA SER A 58 -7.84 -0.44 -1.85
C SER A 58 -6.33 -0.73 -1.77
N GLY A 59 -5.88 -1.77 -2.46
CA GLY A 59 -4.47 -2.13 -2.52
C GLY A 59 -3.59 -1.02 -3.12
N HIS A 60 -4.10 -0.28 -4.12
CA HIS A 60 -3.39 0.88 -4.69
C HIS A 60 -3.20 1.98 -3.65
N CYS A 61 -4.22 2.25 -2.84
CA CYS A 61 -4.13 3.21 -1.73
C CYS A 61 -3.07 2.77 -0.71
N VAL A 62 -3.10 1.51 -0.27
CA VAL A 62 -2.10 0.95 0.67
C VAL A 62 -0.69 1.12 0.13
N LEU A 63 -0.44 0.73 -1.12
CA LEU A 63 0.87 0.81 -1.75
C LEU A 63 1.36 2.24 -1.92
N LEU A 64 0.51 3.15 -2.41
CA LEU A 64 0.88 4.55 -2.61
C LEU A 64 1.19 5.26 -1.29
N ILE A 65 0.40 5.00 -0.25
CA ILE A 65 0.62 5.59 1.08
C ILE A 65 1.90 5.03 1.70
N HIS A 66 2.08 3.71 1.68
CA HIS A 66 3.28 3.08 2.22
C HIS A 66 4.55 3.56 1.50
N ALA A 67 4.54 3.56 0.16
CA ALA A 67 5.68 4.01 -0.63
C ALA A 67 5.96 5.51 -0.44
N SER A 68 4.94 6.35 -0.28
CA SER A 68 5.12 7.79 -0.01
C SER A 68 5.77 8.03 1.35
N LEU A 69 5.36 7.29 2.39
CA LEU A 69 5.99 7.36 3.72
C LEU A 69 7.43 6.85 3.69
N PHE A 70 7.69 5.76 2.97
CA PHE A 70 9.05 5.26 2.76
C PHE A 70 9.95 6.31 2.10
N LEU A 71 9.50 6.92 1.00
CA LEU A 71 10.25 7.99 0.33
C LEU A 71 10.45 9.22 1.22
N TRP A 72 9.47 9.52 2.08
CA TRP A 72 9.59 10.63 3.03
C TRP A 72 10.71 10.37 4.04
N GLU A 73 10.79 9.18 4.64
CA GLU A 73 11.87 8.85 5.58
C GLU A 73 13.26 8.95 4.94
N GLU A 74 13.42 8.47 3.72
CA GLU A 74 14.71 8.53 2.99
C GLU A 74 15.12 9.96 2.62
N LEU A 75 14.15 10.84 2.35
CA LEU A 75 14.42 12.21 1.86
C LEU A 75 14.28 13.29 2.94
N CYS A 76 13.66 13.01 4.08
CA CYS A 76 13.31 14.02 5.08
C CYS A 76 14.51 14.83 5.58
N TRP A 77 15.63 14.16 5.85
CA TRP A 77 16.87 14.79 6.31
C TRP A 77 17.41 15.79 5.28
N MET A 78 17.37 15.40 4.00
CA MET A 78 17.86 16.23 2.91
C MET A 78 16.95 17.43 2.63
N LEU A 79 15.64 17.25 2.78
CA LEU A 79 14.64 18.31 2.55
C LEU A 79 14.53 19.30 3.71
N TYR A 80 14.87 18.86 4.93
CA TYR A 80 14.85 19.74 6.11
C TYR A 80 15.94 20.82 6.06
N SER A 81 17.07 20.52 5.40
CA SER A 81 18.19 21.45 5.23
C SER A 81 18.31 21.91 3.78
N PHE A 82 17.80 23.11 3.47
CA PHE A 82 17.97 23.73 2.14
C PHE A 82 19.44 23.85 1.72
N ASP A 83 20.34 24.07 2.70
CA ASP A 83 21.77 24.12 2.46
C ASP A 83 22.29 22.79 1.92
N SER A 84 21.84 21.66 2.48
CA SER A 84 22.24 20.32 2.04
C SER A 84 21.84 20.04 0.59
N LEU A 85 20.63 20.44 0.18
CA LEU A 85 20.18 20.30 -1.20
C LEU A 85 21.01 21.16 -2.17
N SER A 86 21.38 22.38 -1.75
CA SER A 86 22.20 23.29 -2.54
C SER A 86 23.64 22.78 -2.71
N LEU A 87 24.18 22.11 -1.69
CA LEU A 87 25.50 21.47 -1.70
C LEU A 87 25.49 20.25 -2.64
N LEU A 88 24.48 19.39 -2.54
CA LEU A 88 24.31 18.25 -3.45
C LEU A 88 24.24 18.68 -4.91
N LYS A 89 23.48 19.74 -5.21
CA LYS A 89 23.38 20.31 -6.56
C LYS A 89 24.74 20.73 -7.13
N LYS A 90 25.65 21.22 -6.29
CA LYS A 90 27.00 21.67 -6.69
C LYS A 90 27.99 20.51 -6.76
N GLN A 91 27.92 19.58 -5.81
CA GLN A 91 28.86 18.49 -5.65
C GLN A 91 28.61 17.36 -6.66
N ASP A 92 27.37 16.88 -6.76
CA ASP A 92 27.01 15.73 -7.58
C ASP A 92 25.67 15.96 -8.31
N LYS A 93 25.80 16.24 -9.61
CA LYS A 93 24.64 16.46 -10.50
C LYS A 93 23.78 15.21 -10.66
N THR A 94 24.37 14.02 -10.63
CA THR A 94 23.66 12.76 -10.83
C THR A 94 22.79 12.47 -9.61
N GLN A 95 23.34 12.59 -8.40
CA GLN A 95 22.57 12.43 -7.16
C GLN A 95 21.43 13.45 -7.09
N TYR A 96 21.69 14.71 -7.42
CA TYR A 96 20.65 15.73 -7.48
C TYR A 96 19.53 15.38 -8.47
N GLN A 97 19.88 14.89 -9.66
CA GLN A 97 18.87 14.43 -10.64
C GLN A 97 18.05 13.25 -10.12
N SER A 98 18.67 12.29 -9.43
CA SER A 98 17.95 11.17 -8.81
C SER A 98 16.95 11.65 -7.76
N VAL A 99 17.34 12.58 -6.88
CA VAL A 99 16.42 13.15 -5.88
C VAL A 99 15.25 13.88 -6.55
N MET A 100 15.52 14.71 -7.56
CA MET A 100 14.48 15.40 -8.31
C MET A 100 13.53 14.44 -9.04
N ALA A 101 14.06 13.34 -9.59
CA ALA A 101 13.25 12.30 -10.22
C ALA A 101 12.34 11.60 -9.18
N VAL A 102 12.85 11.24 -8.01
CA VAL A 102 12.06 10.65 -6.92
C VAL A 102 10.97 11.60 -6.43
N LEU A 103 11.28 12.89 -6.23
CA LEU A 103 10.28 13.90 -5.87
C LEU A 103 9.19 14.04 -6.94
N THR A 104 9.58 13.99 -8.21
CA THR A 104 8.62 14.04 -9.33
C THR A 104 7.70 12.82 -9.32
N ILE A 105 8.25 11.63 -9.10
CA ILE A 105 7.47 10.39 -8.97
C ILE A 105 6.51 10.48 -7.76
N ALA A 106 6.98 11.00 -6.62
CA ALA A 106 6.14 11.18 -5.45
C ALA A 106 4.95 12.10 -5.73
N VAL A 107 5.16 13.22 -6.44
CA VAL A 107 4.05 14.12 -6.85
C VAL A 107 3.04 13.40 -7.74
N ILE A 108 3.50 12.61 -8.71
CA ILE A 108 2.63 11.81 -9.58
C ILE A 108 1.81 10.81 -8.74
N TRP A 109 2.44 10.16 -7.76
CA TRP A 109 1.78 9.20 -6.87
C TRP A 109 0.73 9.86 -5.97
N TRP A 110 1.00 11.07 -5.47
CA TRP A 110 0.01 11.85 -4.72
C TRP A 110 -1.19 12.22 -5.60
N PHE A 111 -0.97 12.58 -6.86
CA PHE A 111 -2.05 12.83 -7.81
C PHE A 111 -2.87 11.57 -8.10
N MET A 112 -2.21 10.41 -8.26
CA MET A 112 -2.90 9.13 -8.40
C MET A 112 -3.74 8.80 -7.15
N LEU A 113 -3.19 8.98 -5.96
CA LEU A 113 -3.90 8.75 -4.69
C LEU A 113 -5.14 9.64 -4.60
N PHE A 114 -5.00 10.93 -4.93
CA PHE A 114 -6.12 11.87 -4.99
C PHE A 114 -7.21 11.41 -5.95
N GLN A 115 -6.84 11.02 -7.17
CA GLN A 115 -7.79 10.51 -8.17
C GLN A 115 -8.50 9.23 -7.69
N THR A 116 -7.79 8.32 -7.00
CA THR A 116 -8.40 7.10 -6.45
C THR A 116 -9.43 7.39 -5.35
N GLY A 117 -9.18 8.42 -4.54
CA GLY A 117 -10.08 8.85 -3.49
C GLY A 117 -11.36 9.54 -3.98
N ILE A 118 -11.31 10.21 -5.15
CA ILE A 118 -12.49 10.91 -5.70
C ILE A 118 -13.42 9.96 -6.46
N TYR A 119 -12.87 9.05 -7.26
CA TYR A 119 -13.67 8.37 -8.29
C TYR A 119 -13.99 6.91 -7.99
N PHE A 120 -13.18 6.23 -7.19
CA PHE A 120 -13.21 4.77 -7.14
C PHE A 120 -13.57 4.18 -5.78
N HIS A 121 -13.43 4.93 -4.69
CA HIS A 121 -13.53 4.39 -3.34
C HIS A 121 -14.42 5.21 -2.42
N GLY A 122 -15.13 4.52 -1.53
CA GLY A 122 -15.80 5.16 -0.40
C GLY A 122 -14.82 5.64 0.67
N HIS A 123 -15.26 6.55 1.54
CA HIS A 123 -14.43 7.10 2.62
C HIS A 123 -13.85 6.01 3.55
N TYR A 124 -14.59 4.91 3.76
CA TYR A 124 -14.14 3.80 4.59
C TYR A 124 -13.02 2.99 3.95
N GLU A 125 -13.09 2.73 2.64
CA GLU A 125 -12.08 1.98 1.90
C GLU A 125 -10.75 2.75 1.88
N LEU A 126 -10.82 4.08 1.69
CA LEU A 126 -9.69 4.99 1.80
C LEU A 126 -9.08 5.01 3.22
N LEU A 127 -9.92 5.06 4.26
CA LEU A 127 -9.47 5.03 5.65
C LEU A 127 -8.74 3.72 5.97
N SER A 128 -9.31 2.58 5.55
CA SER A 128 -8.68 1.28 5.75
C SER A 128 -7.37 1.15 4.99
N GLY A 129 -7.29 1.66 3.75
CA GLY A 129 -6.06 1.69 2.97
C GLY A 129 -4.97 2.53 3.63
N THR A 130 -5.34 3.69 4.17
CA THR A 130 -4.44 4.58 4.92
C THR A 130 -3.94 3.91 6.21
N PHE A 131 -4.83 3.24 6.93
CA PHE A 131 -4.48 2.53 8.15
C PHE A 131 -3.48 1.40 7.87
N PHE A 132 -3.72 0.54 6.88
CA PHE A 132 -2.79 -0.55 6.56
C PHE A 132 -1.47 -0.05 5.98
N GLY A 133 -1.49 1.02 5.17
CA GLY A 133 -0.27 1.64 4.65
C GLY A 133 0.64 2.20 5.76
N THR A 134 0.06 2.96 6.69
CA THR A 134 0.76 3.52 7.86
C THR A 134 1.21 2.43 8.83
N LEU A 135 0.40 1.40 9.07
CA LEU A 135 0.76 0.26 9.89
C LEU A 135 1.98 -0.48 9.34
N GLY A 136 2.01 -0.73 8.02
CA GLY A 136 3.16 -1.34 7.36
C GLY A 136 4.44 -0.52 7.54
N TRP A 137 4.34 0.81 7.38
CA TRP A 137 5.46 1.72 7.63
C TRP A 137 5.92 1.66 9.10
N ALA A 138 4.98 1.71 10.06
CA ALA A 138 5.29 1.68 11.49
C ALA A 138 5.97 0.36 11.90
N ILE A 139 5.53 -0.78 11.36
CA ILE A 139 6.17 -2.08 11.62
C ILE A 139 7.62 -2.07 11.13
N LEU A 140 7.87 -1.52 9.93
CA LEU A 140 9.24 -1.45 9.39
C LEU A 140 10.11 -0.48 10.17
N TYR A 141 9.70 0.79 10.27
CA TYR A 141 10.54 1.87 10.78
C TYR A 141 10.60 1.95 12.30
N LEU A 142 9.52 1.61 13.02
CA LEU A 142 9.52 1.60 14.49
C LEU A 142 9.82 0.22 15.06
N GLY A 143 9.54 -0.83 14.28
CA GLY A 143 9.70 -2.22 14.69
C GLY A 143 11.02 -2.83 14.22
N ILE A 144 11.12 -3.06 12.92
CA ILE A 144 12.16 -3.93 12.35
C ILE A 144 13.50 -3.19 12.24
N PHE A 145 13.53 -2.03 11.59
CA PHE A 145 14.77 -1.29 11.32
C PHE A 145 15.59 -0.94 12.57
N PRO A 146 15.00 -0.49 13.69
CA PRO A 146 15.76 -0.24 14.92
C PRO A 146 16.38 -1.50 15.54
N ARG A 147 15.94 -2.69 15.12
CA ARG A 147 16.44 -3.99 15.61
C ARG A 147 17.49 -4.62 14.69
N ILE A 148 17.70 -4.07 13.49
CA ILE A 148 18.73 -4.58 12.57
C ILE A 148 20.08 -4.01 13.04
N PRO A 149 21.06 -4.85 13.41
CA PRO A 149 22.40 -4.37 13.70
C PRO A 149 22.99 -3.73 12.44
N GLU A 150 23.44 -2.49 12.55
CA GLU A 150 24.02 -1.78 11.40
C GLU A 150 25.23 -2.55 10.87
N ILE A 151 25.15 -2.99 9.60
CA ILE A 151 26.25 -3.66 8.92
C ILE A 151 27.33 -2.61 8.67
N GLY A 152 28.38 -2.63 9.49
CA GLY A 152 29.55 -1.76 9.32
C GLY A 152 29.83 -0.78 10.47
N VAL A 153 29.01 -0.78 11.53
CA VAL A 153 29.28 0.05 12.73
C VAL A 153 29.70 -0.86 13.87
N PRO A 154 30.83 -0.60 14.55
CA PRO A 154 31.24 -1.44 15.68
C PRO A 154 30.14 -1.47 16.74
N SER A 155 29.90 -2.66 17.32
CA SER A 155 28.90 -2.82 18.38
C SER A 155 29.15 -1.82 19.51
N PRO A 156 28.11 -1.22 20.13
CA PRO A 156 28.28 -0.26 21.22
C PRO A 156 29.12 -0.78 22.39
N SER A 157 29.16 -2.09 22.59
CA SER A 157 30.01 -2.77 23.58
C SER A 157 31.52 -2.66 23.30
N LEU A 158 31.93 -2.38 22.06
CA LEU A 158 33.34 -2.26 21.67
C LEU A 158 33.86 -0.82 21.82
N VAL A 159 32.97 0.18 21.87
CA VAL A 159 33.32 1.60 22.05
C VAL A 159 33.59 1.94 23.52
N ASN A 160 32.99 1.22 24.47
CA ASN A 160 33.19 1.46 25.91
C ASN A 160 34.49 0.87 26.49
N HIS A 161 35.32 0.24 25.66
CA HIS A 161 36.60 -0.37 26.06
C HIS A 161 37.82 0.24 25.36
N LEU A 162 37.64 1.35 24.64
CA LEU A 162 38.70 2.21 24.10
C LEU A 162 38.66 3.56 24.80
#